data_AF-A0A8I1NDF3-F1
#
_entry.id   AF-A0A8I1NDF3-F1
#
_cell.length_a   1.000
_cell.length_b   1.000
_cell.length_c   1.000
_cell.angle_alpha   90.00
_cell.angle_beta   90.00
_cell.angle_gamma   90.00
#
_symmetry.space_group_name_H-M   'P 1'
#
loop_
_entity.id
_entity.type
_entity.pdbx_description
1 polymer ?
#
loop_
_entity_poly.entity_id
_entity_poly.type
_entity_poly.pdbx_seq_one_letter_code
_entity_poly.pdbx_strand_id
1 'polypeptide(L)'
;MAARHLNYYEYDRDATIECSCGWSGRCSAGEDFFREVLDVTCPRCDTMLMVVAYPTHEDTRAAAAAGNEQAIEDLAQVESRERFLAAAKASELKEPGQLPDLDGDDLVIDWDFLEVDANQTDGEIDRWTVLRLDGEEIFREAAYWEGINRFEAVIRILREKYGSRLAELRPTESSWLYLLGDYLWADGKVKALNAELADYRQAVTPDESA
;
A
#
# COMPACT_ATOMS: atom_id res chain seq x y z
N MET A 1 -10.61 20.54 31.48
CA MET A 1 -10.50 19.11 31.80
C MET A 1 -9.49 18.49 30.85
N ALA A 2 -8.74 17.47 31.27
CA ALA A 2 -7.89 16.71 30.34
C ALA A 2 -8.78 15.77 29.52
N ALA A 3 -8.44 15.55 28.25
CA ALA A 3 -9.13 14.57 27.42
C ALA A 3 -8.95 13.17 28.02
N ARG A 4 -10.00 12.34 27.94
CA ARG A 4 -9.91 10.92 28.32
C ARG A 4 -9.21 10.15 27.21
N HIS A 5 -8.29 9.28 27.58
CA HIS A 5 -7.66 8.35 26.64
C HIS A 5 -8.32 6.99 26.81
N LEU A 6 -8.81 6.41 25.71
CA LEU A 6 -9.45 5.09 25.68
C LEU A 6 -8.82 4.22 24.61
N ASN A 7 -8.88 2.91 24.81
CA ASN A 7 -8.67 1.96 23.74
C ASN A 7 -9.95 1.80 22.92
N TYR A 8 -9.82 1.39 21.66
CA TYR A 8 -10.95 1.26 20.74
C TYR A 8 -12.11 0.40 21.28
N TYR A 9 -11.81 -0.76 21.87
CA TYR A 9 -12.84 -1.68 22.39
C TYR A 9 -13.46 -1.25 23.72
N GLU A 10 -12.95 -0.19 24.35
CA GLU A 10 -13.56 0.46 25.52
C GLU A 10 -14.43 1.66 25.14
N TYR A 11 -14.33 2.10 23.88
CA TYR A 11 -15.05 3.24 23.36
C TYR A 11 -16.46 2.85 22.92
N ASP A 12 -17.45 3.39 23.62
CA ASP A 12 -18.85 3.29 23.24
C ASP A 12 -19.29 4.57 22.50
N ARG A 13 -19.57 4.42 21.21
CA ARG A 13 -20.01 5.49 20.31
C ARG A 13 -21.38 6.06 20.66
N ASP A 14 -22.23 5.27 21.30
CA ASP A 14 -23.58 5.64 21.69
C ASP A 14 -23.66 6.17 23.14
N ALA A 15 -22.59 6.02 23.91
CA ALA A 15 -22.49 6.60 25.25
C ALA A 15 -22.67 8.12 25.23
N THR A 16 -23.29 8.64 26.29
CA THR A 16 -23.45 10.08 26.47
C THR A 16 -22.20 10.67 27.13
N ILE A 17 -21.74 11.80 26.61
CA ILE A 17 -20.60 12.57 27.10
C ILE A 17 -21.02 14.01 27.40
N GLU A 18 -20.45 14.58 28.45
CA GLU A 18 -20.70 15.95 28.88
C GLU A 18 -19.44 16.82 28.74
N CYS A 19 -19.63 18.06 28.34
CA CYS A 19 -18.58 19.07 28.27
C CYS A 19 -18.80 20.14 29.36
N SER A 20 -17.70 20.72 29.85
CA SER A 20 -17.73 21.82 30.81
C SER A 20 -18.42 23.09 30.30
N CYS A 21 -18.65 23.22 28.99
CA CYS A 21 -19.44 24.32 28.42
C CYS A 21 -20.97 24.12 28.57
N GLY A 22 -21.40 23.00 29.17
CA GLY A 22 -22.81 22.65 29.36
C GLY A 22 -23.44 21.91 28.17
N TRP A 23 -22.65 21.51 27.17
CA TRP A 23 -23.11 20.58 26.14
C TRP A 23 -23.10 19.14 26.65
N SER A 24 -24.12 18.36 26.25
CA SER A 24 -24.21 16.93 26.47
C SER A 24 -24.77 16.28 25.21
N GLY A 25 -24.24 15.13 24.81
CA GLY A 25 -24.64 14.40 23.61
C GLY A 25 -23.94 13.05 23.50
N ARG A 26 -24.19 12.32 22.40
CA ARG A 26 -23.49 11.06 22.12
C ARG A 26 -22.02 11.31 21.77
N CYS A 27 -21.13 10.38 22.10
CA CYS A 27 -19.73 10.45 21.68
C CYS A 27 -19.59 10.61 20.16
N SER A 28 -20.38 9.86 19.38
CA SER A 28 -20.42 9.93 17.92
C SER A 28 -20.75 11.30 17.32
N ALA A 29 -21.31 12.24 18.10
CA ALA A 29 -21.68 13.57 17.60
C ALA A 29 -20.48 14.52 17.38
N GLY A 30 -19.28 14.12 17.81
CA GLY A 30 -18.08 14.93 17.71
C GLY A 30 -16.85 14.13 17.28
N GLU A 31 -17.04 13.00 16.59
CA GLU A 31 -15.95 12.18 16.07
C GLU A 31 -15.20 12.90 14.94
N ASP A 32 -13.87 12.97 15.06
CA ASP A 32 -12.98 13.26 13.94
C ASP A 32 -11.93 12.15 13.82
N PHE A 33 -11.61 11.78 12.58
CA PHE A 33 -10.81 10.59 12.27
C PHE A 33 -9.44 10.99 11.77
N PHE A 34 -8.42 10.66 12.55
CA PHE A 34 -7.03 10.86 12.18
C PHE A 34 -6.38 9.53 11.83
N ARG A 35 -5.08 9.55 11.50
CA ARG A 35 -4.34 8.37 11.05
C ARG A 35 -4.23 7.28 12.13
N GLU A 36 -4.03 7.66 13.38
CA GLU A 36 -3.71 6.73 14.48
C GLU A 36 -4.78 6.68 15.57
N VAL A 37 -5.64 7.70 15.60
CA VAL A 37 -6.66 7.89 16.61
C VAL A 37 -7.92 8.45 15.95
N LEU A 38 -9.05 8.26 16.60
CA LEU A 38 -10.15 9.20 16.49
C LEU A 38 -10.18 10.07 17.75
N ASP A 39 -10.59 11.31 17.62
CA ASP A 39 -10.90 12.14 18.78
C ASP A 39 -12.40 12.41 18.86
N VAL A 40 -12.85 12.77 20.06
CA VAL A 40 -14.23 13.20 20.32
C VAL A 40 -14.17 14.62 20.86
N THR A 41 -14.64 15.57 20.06
CA THR A 41 -14.57 17.00 20.36
C THR A 41 -15.96 17.58 20.61
N CYS A 42 -16.07 18.50 21.57
CA CYS A 42 -17.34 19.16 21.85
C CYS A 42 -17.76 20.06 20.67
N PRO A 43 -18.93 19.84 20.04
CA PRO A 43 -19.34 20.62 18.87
C PRO A 43 -19.71 22.09 19.19
N ARG A 44 -19.75 22.48 20.47
CA ARG A 44 -20.07 23.86 20.89
C ARG A 44 -18.86 24.74 21.16
N CYS A 45 -17.82 24.17 21.76
CA CYS A 45 -16.68 24.95 22.24
C CYS A 45 -15.34 24.33 21.87
N ASP A 46 -15.35 23.33 20.98
CA ASP A 46 -14.16 22.70 20.39
C ASP A 46 -13.21 22.08 21.41
N THR A 47 -13.71 21.81 22.61
CA THR A 47 -12.91 21.16 23.65
C THR A 47 -12.82 19.68 23.34
N MET A 48 -11.60 19.18 23.15
CA MET A 48 -11.32 17.75 23.01
C MET A 48 -11.69 17.01 24.31
N LEU A 49 -12.61 16.07 24.21
CA LEU A 49 -13.18 15.34 25.34
C LEU A 49 -12.57 13.94 25.46
N MET A 50 -12.30 13.28 24.34
CA MET A 50 -11.63 11.98 24.29
C MET A 50 -10.64 11.88 23.13
N VAL A 51 -9.65 11.00 23.30
CA VAL A 51 -8.77 10.48 22.25
C VAL A 51 -8.84 8.97 22.35
N VAL A 52 -9.17 8.31 21.24
CA VAL A 52 -9.33 6.86 21.16
C VAL A 52 -8.34 6.30 20.17
N ALA A 53 -7.39 5.49 20.64
CA ALA A 53 -6.44 4.82 19.77
C ALA A 53 -7.11 3.69 18.99
N TYR A 54 -6.84 3.59 17.68
CA TYR A 54 -7.28 2.42 16.90
C TYR A 54 -6.59 1.14 17.40
N PRO A 55 -7.26 -0.02 17.32
CA PRO A 55 -6.71 -1.24 17.87
C PRO A 55 -5.58 -1.76 16.98
N THR A 56 -4.53 -2.29 17.59
CA THR A 56 -3.61 -3.19 16.89
C THR A 56 -4.25 -4.56 16.69
N HIS A 57 -3.68 -5.38 15.81
CA HIS A 57 -4.12 -6.77 15.65
C HIS A 57 -4.00 -7.58 16.96
N GLU A 58 -3.03 -7.23 17.82
CA GLU A 58 -2.87 -7.87 19.13
C GLU A 58 -3.97 -7.42 20.11
N ASP A 59 -4.32 -6.13 20.09
CA ASP A 59 -5.43 -5.60 20.91
C ASP A 59 -6.77 -6.25 20.53
N THR A 60 -7.05 -6.43 19.24
CA THR A 60 -8.25 -7.13 18.76
C THR A 60 -8.30 -8.56 19.28
N ARG A 61 -7.20 -9.31 19.20
CA ARG A 61 -7.13 -10.68 19.75
C ARG A 61 -7.35 -10.72 21.25
N ALA A 62 -6.71 -9.81 21.98
CA ALA A 62 -6.83 -9.73 23.43
C ALA A 62 -8.27 -9.39 23.85
N ALA A 63 -8.90 -8.41 23.19
CA ALA A 63 -10.29 -8.03 23.44
C ALA A 63 -11.27 -9.16 23.07
N ALA A 64 -11.05 -9.85 21.96
CA ALA A 64 -11.86 -11.00 21.56
C ALA A 64 -11.74 -12.17 22.56
N ALA A 65 -10.52 -12.47 23.01
CA ALA A 65 -10.28 -13.48 24.05
C ALA A 65 -10.91 -13.12 25.40
N ALA A 66 -11.05 -11.82 25.68
CA ALA A 66 -11.76 -11.30 26.85
C ALA A 66 -13.29 -11.28 26.69
N GLY A 67 -13.83 -11.67 25.53
CA GLY A 67 -15.26 -11.77 25.26
C GLY A 67 -15.91 -10.50 24.72
N ASN A 68 -15.14 -9.54 24.20
CA ASN A 68 -15.69 -8.37 23.53
C ASN A 68 -16.32 -8.77 22.19
N GLU A 69 -17.62 -8.55 22.03
CA GLU A 69 -18.39 -8.98 20.85
C GLU A 69 -17.88 -8.34 19.55
N GLN A 70 -17.62 -7.03 19.54
CA GLN A 70 -17.08 -6.33 18.37
C GLN A 70 -15.70 -6.89 17.98
N ALA A 71 -14.81 -7.12 18.95
CA ALA A 71 -13.49 -7.67 18.67
C ALA A 71 -13.55 -9.10 18.11
N ILE A 72 -14.53 -9.91 18.55
CA ILE A 72 -14.75 -11.26 17.99
C ILE A 72 -15.16 -11.18 16.53
N GLU A 73 -16.03 -10.24 16.17
CA GLU A 73 -16.45 -10.00 14.78
C GLU A 73 -15.28 -9.49 13.92
N ASP A 74 -14.50 -8.55 14.45
CA ASP A 74 -13.35 -7.94 13.76
C ASP A 74 -12.21 -8.95 13.52
N LEU A 75 -12.11 -10.01 14.32
CA LEU A 75 -11.00 -10.96 14.29
C LEU A 75 -10.82 -11.61 12.90
N ALA A 76 -11.92 -11.95 12.23
CA ALA A 76 -11.88 -12.52 10.89
C ALA A 76 -11.26 -11.57 9.86
N GLN A 77 -11.52 -10.26 9.99
CA GLN A 77 -10.94 -9.24 9.13
C GLN A 77 -9.45 -9.04 9.42
N VAL A 78 -9.05 -9.07 10.70
CA VAL A 78 -7.64 -9.01 11.10
C VAL A 78 -6.86 -10.19 10.50
N GLU A 79 -7.38 -11.41 10.63
CA GLU A 79 -6.74 -12.60 10.07
C GLU A 79 -6.64 -12.56 8.55
N SER A 80 -7.72 -12.13 7.86
CA SER A 80 -7.70 -11.95 6.41
C SER A 80 -6.67 -10.90 5.99
N ARG A 81 -6.59 -9.77 6.70
CA ARG A 81 -5.60 -8.71 6.41
C ARG A 81 -4.18 -9.21 6.59
N GLU A 82 -3.90 -10.01 7.61
CA GLU A 82 -2.58 -10.59 7.82
C GLU A 82 -2.21 -11.60 6.73
N ARG A 83 -3.14 -12.46 6.31
CA ARG A 83 -2.91 -13.38 5.19
C ARG A 83 -2.62 -12.61 3.91
N PHE A 84 -3.38 -11.57 3.61
CA PHE A 84 -3.11 -10.66 2.49
C PHE A 84 -1.71 -10.06 2.57
N LEU A 85 -1.33 -9.45 3.71
CA LEU A 85 -0.03 -8.80 3.88
C LEU A 85 1.13 -9.80 3.74
N ALA A 86 0.96 -11.01 4.28
CA ALA A 86 1.94 -12.08 4.14
C ALA A 86 2.07 -12.53 2.68
N ALA A 87 0.96 -12.73 1.98
CA ALA A 87 0.94 -13.09 0.56
C ALA A 87 1.58 -12.00 -0.31
N ALA A 88 1.22 -10.72 -0.09
CA ALA A 88 1.77 -9.59 -0.81
C ALA A 88 3.30 -9.53 -0.66
N LYS A 89 3.80 -9.59 0.58
CA LYS A 89 5.25 -9.63 0.86
C LYS A 89 5.94 -10.87 0.30
N ALA A 90 5.25 -12.01 0.25
CA ALA A 90 5.79 -13.23 -0.34
C ALA A 90 5.95 -13.08 -1.87
N SER A 91 5.03 -12.38 -2.52
CA SER A 91 5.03 -12.15 -3.96
C SER A 91 6.06 -11.15 -4.47
N GLU A 92 6.61 -10.30 -3.60
CA GLU A 92 7.54 -9.24 -4.01
C GLU A 92 8.80 -9.80 -4.72
N LEU A 93 9.18 -9.12 -5.81
CA LEU A 93 10.49 -9.28 -6.42
C LEU A 93 11.57 -8.71 -5.48
N LYS A 94 12.50 -9.57 -5.08
CA LYS A 94 13.55 -9.28 -4.09
C LYS A 94 14.95 -9.33 -4.68
N GLU A 95 15.18 -10.25 -5.62
CA GLU A 95 16.51 -10.47 -6.19
C GLU A 95 16.47 -10.87 -7.67
N PRO A 96 17.54 -10.62 -8.43
CA PRO A 96 17.64 -10.97 -9.84
C PRO A 96 17.37 -12.45 -10.16
N GLY A 97 17.69 -13.36 -9.25
CA GLY A 97 17.53 -14.80 -9.43
C GLY A 97 16.07 -15.25 -9.61
N GLN A 98 15.10 -14.42 -9.22
CA GLN A 98 13.66 -14.70 -9.41
C GLN A 98 13.17 -14.39 -10.84
N LEU A 99 13.98 -13.72 -11.65
CA LEU A 99 13.63 -13.34 -13.02
C LEU A 99 14.21 -14.32 -14.03
N PRO A 100 13.48 -14.59 -15.13
CA PRO A 100 13.99 -15.42 -16.21
C PRO A 100 15.17 -14.73 -16.92
N ASP A 101 16.00 -15.53 -17.58
CA ASP A 101 16.92 -15.01 -18.58
C ASP A 101 16.12 -14.66 -19.84
N LEU A 102 16.32 -13.44 -20.33
CA LEU A 102 15.65 -12.92 -21.51
C LEU A 102 16.68 -12.74 -22.63
N ASP A 103 16.25 -12.79 -23.89
CA ASP A 103 17.06 -12.55 -25.08
C ASP A 103 16.89 -11.10 -25.59
N GLY A 104 17.85 -10.60 -26.38
CA GLY A 104 17.79 -9.27 -27.03
C GLY A 104 18.46 -8.12 -26.25
N ASP A 105 18.95 -7.10 -26.95
CA ASP A 105 19.81 -6.06 -26.36
C ASP A 105 19.06 -4.78 -25.92
N ASP A 106 17.78 -4.69 -26.29
CA ASP A 106 16.87 -3.57 -26.01
C ASP A 106 15.58 -4.07 -25.34
N LEU A 107 15.66 -4.38 -24.05
CA LEU A 107 14.53 -4.87 -23.26
C LEU A 107 13.67 -3.70 -22.78
N VAL A 108 12.46 -3.58 -23.32
CA VAL A 108 11.42 -2.71 -22.78
C VAL A 108 10.40 -3.57 -22.04
N ILE A 109 10.44 -3.52 -20.72
CA ILE A 109 9.55 -4.31 -19.87
C ILE A 109 8.37 -3.43 -19.49
N ASP A 110 7.15 -3.92 -19.71
CA ASP A 110 5.95 -3.23 -19.29
C ASP A 110 5.68 -3.45 -17.80
N TRP A 111 5.41 -2.36 -17.07
CA TRP A 111 4.81 -2.34 -15.74
C TRP A 111 3.30 -2.27 -15.91
N ASP A 112 2.67 -3.44 -15.90
CA ASP A 112 1.25 -3.61 -16.15
C ASP A 112 0.46 -3.83 -14.85
N PHE A 113 -0.87 -3.72 -14.95
CA PHE A 113 -1.79 -3.93 -13.85
C PHE A 113 -2.90 -4.89 -14.26
N LEU A 114 -3.14 -5.88 -13.40
CA LEU A 114 -4.19 -6.87 -13.58
C LEU A 114 -5.03 -6.97 -12.30
N GLU A 115 -6.32 -6.68 -12.42
CA GLU A 115 -7.32 -7.00 -11.42
C GLU A 115 -8.03 -8.30 -11.83
N VAL A 116 -8.02 -9.27 -10.92
CA VAL A 116 -8.71 -10.56 -11.05
C VAL A 116 -9.98 -10.48 -10.22
N ASP A 117 -11.09 -11.00 -10.74
CA ASP A 117 -12.33 -11.10 -9.98
C ASP A 117 -12.06 -11.88 -8.68
N ALA A 118 -12.43 -11.29 -7.54
CA ALA A 118 -12.25 -11.90 -6.22
C ALA A 118 -12.99 -13.25 -6.10
N ASN A 119 -14.01 -13.51 -6.93
CA ASN A 119 -14.71 -14.79 -6.99
C ASN A 119 -13.99 -15.84 -7.87
N GLN A 120 -12.92 -15.44 -8.56
CA GLN A 120 -12.14 -16.27 -9.49
C GLN A 120 -10.67 -16.42 -9.07
N THR A 121 -10.29 -15.87 -7.92
CA THR A 121 -8.95 -16.06 -7.36
C THR A 121 -8.95 -17.21 -6.35
N ASP A 122 -8.01 -18.13 -6.49
CA ASP A 122 -7.72 -19.17 -5.48
C ASP A 122 -6.79 -18.62 -4.37
N GLY A 123 -6.46 -17.32 -4.39
CA GLY A 123 -5.47 -16.70 -3.51
C GLY A 123 -5.92 -15.37 -2.89
N GLU A 124 -5.14 -14.89 -1.91
CA GLU A 124 -5.46 -13.70 -1.12
C GLU A 124 -5.32 -12.38 -1.90
N ILE A 125 -4.68 -12.39 -3.07
CA ILE A 125 -4.37 -11.19 -3.87
C ILE A 125 -5.25 -11.18 -5.12
N ASP A 126 -6.04 -10.12 -5.27
CA ASP A 126 -6.91 -9.85 -6.42
C ASP A 126 -6.31 -8.81 -7.38
N ARG A 127 -5.28 -8.08 -6.98
CA ARG A 127 -4.66 -7.01 -7.78
C ARG A 127 -3.15 -7.21 -7.89
N TRP A 128 -2.68 -7.25 -9.12
CA TRP A 128 -1.31 -7.60 -9.46
C TRP A 128 -0.64 -6.50 -10.27
N THR A 129 0.59 -6.16 -9.90
CA THR A 129 1.54 -5.56 -10.83
C THR A 129 2.19 -6.69 -11.61
N VAL A 130 2.13 -6.60 -12.94
CA VAL A 130 2.63 -7.64 -13.84
C VAL A 130 3.75 -7.06 -14.69
N LEU A 131 4.91 -7.71 -14.68
CA LEU A 131 6.00 -7.39 -15.58
C LEU A 131 5.81 -8.20 -16.86
N ARG A 132 5.79 -7.51 -18.02
CA ARG A 132 5.64 -8.16 -19.33
C ARG A 132 6.76 -7.77 -20.29
N LEU A 133 7.15 -8.70 -21.16
CA LEU A 133 7.97 -8.43 -22.33
C LEU A 133 7.21 -8.94 -23.55
N ASP A 134 6.99 -8.08 -24.54
CA ASP A 134 6.22 -8.41 -25.76
C ASP A 134 4.83 -9.00 -25.48
N GLY A 135 4.19 -8.55 -24.39
CA GLY A 135 2.87 -9.02 -23.93
C GLY A 135 2.91 -10.28 -23.06
N GLU A 136 4.00 -11.03 -23.08
CA GLU A 136 4.19 -12.21 -22.26
C GLU A 136 4.59 -11.85 -20.84
N GLU A 137 3.99 -12.53 -19.87
CA GLU A 137 4.31 -12.30 -18.46
C GLU A 137 5.64 -12.94 -18.07
N ILE A 138 6.52 -12.15 -17.46
CA ILE A 138 7.81 -12.63 -16.95
C ILE A 138 7.83 -12.72 -15.42
N PHE A 139 7.00 -11.93 -14.74
CA PHE A 139 6.89 -11.91 -13.29
C PHE A 139 5.62 -11.16 -12.85
N ARG A 140 5.12 -11.41 -11.63
CA ARG A 140 4.09 -10.58 -10.99
C ARG A 140 4.29 -10.47 -9.47
N GLU A 141 3.91 -9.34 -8.91
CA GLU A 141 3.78 -9.12 -7.46
C GLU A 141 2.45 -8.44 -7.14
N ALA A 142 2.04 -8.44 -5.86
CA ALA A 142 0.87 -7.70 -5.42
C ALA A 142 0.99 -6.22 -5.81
N ALA A 143 -0.08 -5.67 -6.38
CA ALA A 143 -0.16 -4.26 -6.69
C ALA A 143 -0.30 -3.44 -5.41
N TYR A 144 0.53 -2.41 -5.27
CA TYR A 144 0.42 -1.43 -4.19
C TYR A 144 -0.19 -0.14 -4.73
N TRP A 145 -1.18 0.39 -4.01
CA TRP A 145 -1.62 1.77 -4.20
C TRP A 145 -0.44 2.70 -3.89
N GLU A 146 -0.20 3.70 -4.74
CA GLU A 146 1.00 4.55 -4.68
C GLU A 146 2.31 3.76 -4.81
N GLY A 147 2.33 2.80 -5.75
CA GLY A 147 3.42 1.85 -5.96
C GLY A 147 4.78 2.43 -6.39
N ILE A 148 4.97 3.76 -6.40
CA ILE A 148 6.20 4.40 -6.91
C ILE A 148 7.49 3.94 -6.21
N ASN A 149 7.43 3.62 -4.92
CA ASN A 149 8.60 3.08 -4.20
C ASN A 149 8.91 1.64 -4.62
N ARG A 150 7.88 0.84 -4.94
CA ARG A 150 8.06 -0.50 -5.53
C ARG A 150 8.60 -0.41 -6.95
N PHE A 151 8.09 0.51 -7.75
CA PHE A 151 8.59 0.76 -9.11
C PHE A 151 10.10 1.05 -9.12
N GLU A 152 10.57 1.94 -8.24
CA GLU A 152 11.99 2.24 -8.08
C GLU A 152 12.80 1.01 -7.63
N ALA A 153 12.29 0.23 -6.66
CA ALA A 153 12.97 -0.98 -6.20
C ALA A 153 13.08 -2.04 -7.32
N VAL A 154 12.01 -2.25 -8.08
CA VAL A 154 11.99 -3.20 -9.21
C VAL A 154 12.93 -2.76 -10.33
N ILE A 155 13.00 -1.47 -10.66
CA ILE A 155 14.00 -0.96 -11.63
C ILE A 155 15.42 -1.35 -11.22
N ARG A 156 15.77 -1.22 -9.94
CA ARG A 156 17.11 -1.57 -9.45
C ARG A 156 17.41 -3.05 -9.66
N ILE A 157 16.45 -3.93 -9.36
CA ILE A 157 16.59 -5.38 -9.53
C ILE A 157 16.66 -5.76 -11.01
N LEU A 158 15.81 -5.18 -11.86
CA LEU A 158 15.84 -5.41 -13.31
C LEU A 158 17.17 -4.95 -13.92
N ARG A 159 17.69 -3.79 -13.51
CA ARG A 159 18.99 -3.29 -13.96
C ARG A 159 20.13 -4.19 -13.49
N GLU A 160 20.07 -4.73 -12.27
CA GLU A 160 21.07 -5.70 -11.81
C GLU A 160 21.03 -7.00 -12.62
N LYS A 161 19.82 -7.49 -12.97
CA LYS A 161 19.63 -8.72 -13.77
C LYS A 161 20.07 -8.55 -15.23
N TYR A 162 19.63 -7.48 -15.88
CA TYR A 162 19.75 -7.32 -17.34
C TYR A 162 20.80 -6.28 -17.75
N GLY A 163 21.37 -5.54 -16.80
CA GLY A 163 22.43 -4.58 -17.07
C GLY A 163 22.03 -3.52 -18.08
N SER A 164 22.93 -3.23 -19.01
CA SER A 164 22.71 -2.26 -20.09
C SER A 164 21.70 -2.74 -21.12
N ARG A 165 21.16 -3.97 -21.02
CA ARG A 165 20.10 -4.44 -21.92
C ARG A 165 18.72 -3.94 -21.51
N LEU A 166 18.50 -3.53 -20.26
CA LEU A 166 17.26 -2.91 -19.82
C LEU A 166 17.15 -1.48 -20.39
N ALA A 167 16.25 -1.27 -21.34
CA ALA A 167 16.01 0.03 -21.99
C ALA A 167 15.02 0.88 -21.18
N GLU A 168 13.92 0.28 -20.73
CA GLU A 168 12.83 0.98 -20.06
C GLU A 168 12.03 0.01 -19.20
N LEU A 169 11.54 0.50 -18.05
CA LEU A 169 10.40 -0.10 -17.35
C LEU A 169 9.19 0.81 -17.59
N ARG A 170 8.29 0.41 -18.48
CA ARG A 170 7.26 1.27 -19.06
C ARG A 170 5.90 1.03 -18.40
N PRO A 171 5.33 1.99 -17.65
CA PRO A 171 3.95 1.83 -17.17
C PRO A 171 2.95 1.78 -18.32
N THR A 172 2.07 0.78 -18.29
CA THR A 172 0.91 0.71 -19.17
C THR A 172 -0.18 1.69 -18.73
N GLU A 173 -1.16 1.95 -19.61
CA GLU A 173 -2.29 2.84 -19.28
C GLU A 173 -3.06 2.37 -18.03
N SER A 174 -3.28 1.06 -17.91
CA SER A 174 -3.99 0.41 -16.80
C SER A 174 -3.27 0.53 -15.46
N SER A 175 -1.94 0.69 -15.46
CA SER A 175 -1.17 0.68 -14.21
C SER A 175 -1.00 2.04 -13.56
N TRP A 176 -1.24 3.14 -14.28
CA TRP A 176 -1.04 4.50 -13.75
C TRP A 176 -1.86 4.78 -12.49
N LEU A 177 -3.10 4.30 -12.41
CA LEU A 177 -3.97 4.55 -11.25
C LEU A 177 -3.34 4.01 -9.97
N TYR A 178 -2.89 2.75 -9.98
CA TYR A 178 -2.26 2.12 -8.82
C TYR A 178 -0.83 2.63 -8.59
N LEU A 179 -0.10 2.90 -9.67
CA LEU A 179 1.28 3.39 -9.58
C LEU A 179 1.36 4.77 -8.93
N LEU A 180 0.46 5.68 -9.29
CA LEU A 180 0.47 7.06 -8.79
C LEU A 180 -0.37 7.23 -7.53
N GLY A 181 -1.55 6.60 -7.47
CA GLY A 181 -2.53 6.88 -6.42
C GLY A 181 -2.77 8.40 -6.27
N ASP A 182 -2.62 8.92 -5.05
CA ASP A 182 -2.76 10.35 -4.78
C ASP A 182 -1.46 11.15 -5.06
N TYR A 183 -0.36 10.47 -5.37
CA TYR A 183 0.92 11.09 -5.73
C TYR A 183 0.98 11.41 -7.22
N LEU A 184 0.18 12.40 -7.65
CA LEU A 184 0.21 12.87 -9.04
C LEU A 184 1.61 13.35 -9.49
N TRP A 185 2.47 13.75 -8.55
CA TRP A 185 3.87 14.11 -8.81
C TRP A 185 4.77 12.93 -9.19
N ALA A 186 4.34 11.70 -8.91
CA ALA A 186 5.14 10.49 -9.16
C ALA A 186 5.33 10.21 -10.65
N ASP A 187 4.53 10.82 -11.54
CA ASP A 187 4.74 10.76 -12.99
C ASP A 187 6.13 11.29 -13.39
N GLY A 188 6.58 12.38 -12.75
CA GLY A 188 7.90 12.96 -12.93
C GLY A 188 9.00 12.04 -12.44
N LYS A 189 8.76 11.34 -11.32
CA LYS A 189 9.70 10.35 -10.79
C LYS A 189 9.85 9.12 -11.69
N VAL A 190 8.75 8.62 -12.28
CA VAL A 190 8.79 7.55 -13.29
C VAL A 190 9.65 7.97 -14.48
N LYS A 191 9.42 9.16 -15.03
CA LYS A 191 10.19 9.68 -16.17
C LYS A 191 11.67 9.82 -15.83
N ALA A 192 12.00 10.32 -14.63
CA ALA A 192 13.38 10.45 -14.18
C ALA A 192 14.08 9.10 -14.07
N LEU A 193 13.43 8.08 -13.47
CA LEU A 193 14.01 6.75 -13.31
C LEU A 193 14.27 6.06 -14.66
N ASN A 194 13.37 6.22 -15.64
CA ASN A 194 13.60 5.70 -16.99
C ASN A 194 14.71 6.48 -17.74
N ALA A 195 14.83 7.79 -17.51
CA ALA A 195 15.95 8.56 -18.05
C ALA A 195 17.30 8.08 -17.48
N GLU A 196 17.37 7.75 -16.19
CA GLU A 196 18.58 7.17 -15.58
C GLU A 196 18.99 5.83 -16.21
N LEU A 197 18.02 5.02 -16.67
CA LEU A 197 18.31 3.80 -17.42
C LEU A 197 18.96 4.12 -18.77
N ALA A 198 18.42 5.11 -19.50
CA ALA A 198 18.98 5.55 -20.77
C ALA A 198 20.42 6.08 -20.62
N ASP A 199 20.67 6.90 -19.59
CA ASP A 199 22.01 7.44 -19.29
C ASP A 199 23.00 6.32 -18.94
N TYR A 200 22.57 5.34 -18.13
CA TYR A 200 23.40 4.17 -17.79
C TYR A 200 23.80 3.36 -19.04
N ARG A 201 22.86 3.15 -19.96
CA ARG A 201 23.14 2.45 -21.23
C ARG A 201 24.20 3.17 -22.04
N GLN A 202 24.07 4.49 -22.21
CA GLN A 202 25.05 5.29 -22.96
C GLN A 202 26.44 5.26 -22.31
N ALA A 203 26.52 5.25 -20.98
CA ALA A 203 27.79 5.22 -20.27
C ALA A 203 28.53 3.87 -20.38
N VAL A 204 27.80 2.76 -20.52
CA VAL A 204 28.37 1.40 -20.51
C VAL A 204 28.56 0.83 -21.91
N THR A 205 27.91 1.39 -22.93
CA THR A 205 28.15 1.04 -24.34
C THR A 205 29.30 1.89 -24.86
N PRO A 206 30.52 1.36 -25.10
CA PRO A 206 31.61 2.16 -25.62
C PRO A 206 31.26 2.64 -27.03
N ASP A 207 31.64 3.88 -27.34
CA ASP A 207 31.57 4.43 -28.69
C ASP A 207 32.37 3.53 -29.65
N GLU A 208 31.69 2.75 -30.49
CA GLU A 208 32.31 1.98 -31.58
C GLU A 208 32.70 2.91 -32.76
N SER A 209 33.31 4.05 -32.45
CA SER A 209 33.90 4.94 -33.45
C SER A 209 35.32 5.39 -33.04
N ALA A 210 36.28 4.50 -33.29
CA ALA A 210 37.70 4.84 -33.46
C ALA A 210 38.36 3.91 -34.50
#